data_AF-A0A370H1P3-F1
#
_entry.id   AF-A0A370H1P3-F1
#
_cell.length_a   1.000
_cell.length_b   1.000
_cell.length_c   1.000
_cell.angle_alpha   90.00
_cell.angle_beta   90.00
_cell.angle_gamma   90.00
#
_symmetry.space_group_name_H-M   'P 1'
#
loop_
_entity.id
_entity.type
_entity.pdbx_description
1 polymer ?
#
loop_
_entity_poly.entity_id
_entity_poly.type
_entity_poly.pdbx_seq_one_letter_code
_entity_poly.pdbx_strand_id
1 'polypeptide(L)'
;MEHTAEASGWAIAGAIGMVLLMVVMWAGVAVLFVGLRKPLRPWMFWTGAGVVILGVFAQIGHFQEHVLQAGYWIGHPNAPAWMTPWGTSLANGFGQVNHAKPTLGMEILHLVGNFHFLAGLAGVALLTHHALQSKARRWGRMGVLMQGIHGLEHVALTLSVLLGSKAIGLSTIFGLLDAGPGLWTFRVWWHFLANVLGTSIFAMALYYLWRERATITASYGVSGLPRTTTAPAGPVEGAVPALP
;
A
#
# COMPACT_ATOMS: atom_id res chain seq x y z
N MET A 1 -24.62 -7.69 9.42
CA MET A 1 -23.75 -8.53 10.25
C MET A 1 -23.90 -8.03 11.68
N GLU A 2 -24.50 -8.83 12.54
CA GLU A 2 -24.50 -8.56 13.98
C GLU A 2 -23.09 -8.87 14.51
N HIS A 3 -22.32 -7.83 14.81
CA HIS A 3 -21.03 -7.97 15.50
C HIS A 3 -21.31 -8.13 17.00
N THR A 4 -21.87 -9.27 17.41
CA THR A 4 -22.30 -9.55 18.80
C THR A 4 -21.31 -10.41 19.60
N ALA A 5 -20.25 -10.94 18.97
CA ALA A 5 -19.16 -11.57 19.71
C ALA A 5 -18.17 -10.50 20.19
N GLU A 6 -17.92 -10.45 21.50
CA GLU A 6 -16.81 -9.65 22.05
C GLU A 6 -15.51 -9.99 21.30
N ALA A 7 -14.76 -8.95 20.92
CA ALA A 7 -13.49 -9.17 20.22
C ALA A 7 -12.53 -9.91 21.16
N SER A 8 -11.92 -10.99 20.66
CA SER A 8 -10.92 -11.70 21.44
C SER A 8 -9.72 -10.78 21.76
N GLY A 9 -8.97 -11.09 22.82
CA GLY A 9 -7.74 -10.35 23.13
C GLY A 9 -6.75 -10.30 21.95
N TRP A 10 -6.71 -11.36 21.13
CA TRP A 10 -5.91 -11.41 19.91
C TRP A 10 -6.41 -10.47 18.80
N ALA A 11 -7.72 -10.32 18.64
CA ALA A 11 -8.32 -9.37 17.71
C ALA A 11 -7.93 -7.93 18.06
N ILE A 12 -8.03 -7.58 19.35
CA ILE A 12 -7.67 -6.25 19.87
C ILE A 12 -6.17 -6.01 19.71
N ALA A 13 -5.33 -6.98 20.13
CA ALA A 13 -3.88 -6.88 19.99
C ALA A 13 -3.45 -6.74 18.52
N GLY A 14 -4.08 -7.48 17.61
CA GLY A 14 -3.83 -7.38 16.17
C GLY A 14 -4.19 -5.99 15.62
N ALA A 15 -5.36 -5.45 15.97
CA ALA A 15 -5.79 -4.11 15.57
C ALA A 15 -4.82 -3.03 16.09
N ILE A 16 -4.42 -3.09 17.37
CA ILE A 16 -3.40 -2.20 17.94
C ILE A 16 -2.07 -2.34 17.21
N GLY A 17 -1.62 -3.57 16.95
CA GLY A 17 -0.38 -3.86 16.23
C GLY A 17 -0.36 -3.22 14.84
N MET A 18 -1.47 -3.30 14.10
CA MET A 18 -1.60 -2.62 12.80
C MET A 18 -1.50 -1.10 12.93
N VAL A 19 -2.13 -0.49 13.94
CA VAL A 19 -2.01 0.96 14.16
C VAL A 19 -0.59 1.37 14.50
N LEU A 20 0.08 0.62 15.38
CA LEU A 20 1.47 0.87 15.74
C LEU A 20 2.40 0.74 14.53
N LEU A 21 2.22 -0.28 13.70
CA LEU A 21 2.97 -0.46 12.46
C LEU A 21 2.75 0.72 11.50
N MET A 22 1.51 1.14 11.31
CA MET A 22 1.16 2.32 10.51
C MET A 22 1.90 3.57 11.02
N VAL A 23 1.86 3.82 12.33
CA VAL A 23 2.54 4.95 12.96
C VAL A 23 4.06 4.89 12.74
N VAL A 24 4.68 3.73 12.93
CA VAL A 24 6.12 3.54 12.69
C VAL A 24 6.49 3.81 11.23
N MET A 25 5.70 3.30 10.28
CA MET A 25 5.94 3.53 8.86
C MET A 25 5.83 5.02 8.51
N TRP A 26 4.80 5.72 9.00
CA TRP A 26 4.62 7.15 8.75
C TRP A 26 5.65 8.03 9.47
N ALA A 27 6.13 7.62 10.65
CA ALA A 27 7.28 8.25 11.28
C ALA A 27 8.54 8.11 10.40
N GLY A 28 8.77 6.93 9.81
CA GLY A 28 9.83 6.70 8.82
C GLY A 28 9.70 7.62 7.60
N VAL A 29 8.50 7.74 7.02
CA VAL A 29 8.19 8.67 5.92
C VAL A 29 8.50 10.11 6.31
N ALA A 30 8.07 10.56 7.50
CA ALA A 30 8.31 11.91 8.00
C ALA A 30 9.82 12.20 8.20
N VAL A 31 10.55 11.27 8.81
CA VAL A 31 12.00 11.36 8.99
C VAL A 31 12.71 11.46 7.64
N LEU A 32 12.33 10.65 6.65
CA LEU A 32 12.87 10.72 5.30
C LEU A 32 12.57 12.08 4.64
N PHE A 33 11.31 12.53 4.70
CA PHE A 33 10.89 13.79 4.11
C PHE A 33 11.66 15.00 4.68
N VAL A 34 11.88 15.04 6.00
CA VAL A 34 12.70 16.08 6.64
C VAL A 34 14.18 15.89 6.30
N GLY A 35 14.68 14.66 6.32
CA GLY A 35 16.07 14.32 6.02
C GLY A 35 16.51 14.69 4.60
N LEU A 36 15.61 14.60 3.61
CA LEU A 36 15.87 14.97 2.21
C LEU A 36 16.20 16.46 2.02
N ARG A 37 16.02 17.31 3.04
CA ARG A 37 16.47 18.71 3.03
C ARG A 37 17.96 18.86 3.33
N LYS A 38 18.66 17.77 3.62
CA LYS A 38 20.07 17.70 3.99
C LYS A 38 20.84 16.80 2.99
N PRO A 39 22.19 16.82 2.98
CA PRO A 39 22.96 15.89 2.18
C PRO A 39 22.56 14.44 2.45
N LEU A 40 22.45 13.64 1.40
CA LEU A 40 22.00 12.25 1.49
C LEU A 40 22.98 11.42 2.31
N ARG A 41 22.43 10.56 3.18
CA ARG A 41 23.19 9.68 4.07
C ARG A 41 22.77 8.21 3.87
N PRO A 42 23.67 7.24 4.09
CA PRO A 42 23.35 5.81 3.95
C PRO A 42 22.16 5.33 4.77
N TRP A 43 21.96 5.88 5.98
CA TRP A 43 20.83 5.49 6.84
C TRP A 43 19.48 5.82 6.18
N MET A 44 19.39 6.90 5.39
CA MET A 44 18.15 7.28 4.70
C MET A 44 17.75 6.22 3.67
N PHE A 45 18.73 5.62 2.99
CA PHE A 45 18.47 4.52 2.08
C PHE A 45 17.85 3.33 2.83
N TRP A 46 18.44 2.93 3.95
CA TRP A 46 17.95 1.78 4.73
C TRP A 46 16.60 2.05 5.39
N THR A 47 16.35 3.27 5.89
CA THR A 47 15.02 3.67 6.38
C THR A 47 13.99 3.60 5.26
N GLY A 48 14.30 4.15 4.07
CA GLY A 48 13.43 4.08 2.91
C GLY A 48 13.14 2.65 2.47
N ALA A 49 14.18 1.82 2.38
CA ALA A 49 14.05 0.40 2.05
C ALA A 49 13.18 -0.34 3.08
N GLY A 50 13.37 -0.08 4.38
CA GLY A 50 12.54 -0.66 5.45
C GLY A 50 11.06 -0.29 5.30
N VAL A 51 10.74 0.99 5.07
CA VAL A 51 9.36 1.44 4.84
C VAL A 51 8.76 0.77 3.59
N VAL A 52 9.53 0.66 2.50
CA VAL A 52 9.08 -0.01 1.27
C VAL A 52 8.79 -1.49 1.53
N ILE A 53 9.70 -2.21 2.21
CA ILE A 53 9.54 -3.64 2.52
C ILE A 53 8.30 -3.88 3.39
N LEU A 54 8.11 -3.08 4.45
CA LEU A 54 6.91 -3.17 5.30
C LEU A 54 5.64 -2.88 4.49
N GLY A 55 5.69 -1.90 3.58
CA GLY A 55 4.60 -1.61 2.65
C GLY A 55 4.26 -2.76 1.71
N VAL A 56 5.26 -3.50 1.23
CA VAL A 56 5.05 -4.71 0.43
C VAL A 56 4.31 -5.78 1.23
N PHE A 57 4.75 -6.07 2.45
CA PHE A 57 4.09 -7.07 3.30
C PHE A 57 2.63 -6.68 3.60
N ALA A 58 2.40 -5.42 3.96
CA ALA A 58 1.05 -4.92 4.19
C ALA A 58 0.16 -5.02 2.94
N GLN A 59 0.71 -4.66 1.77
CA GLN A 59 -0.06 -4.70 0.53
C GLN A 59 -0.37 -6.11 0.06
N ILE A 60 0.49 -7.10 0.32
CA ILE A 60 0.20 -8.51 0.02
C ILE A 60 -1.04 -8.96 0.81
N GLY A 61 -1.07 -8.72 2.12
CA GLY A 61 -2.22 -9.10 2.95
C GLY A 61 -3.49 -8.36 2.55
N HIS A 62 -3.40 -7.05 2.32
CA HIS A 62 -4.54 -6.22 1.91
C HIS A 62 -5.09 -6.63 0.53
N PHE A 63 -4.22 -6.84 -0.46
CA PHE A 63 -4.65 -7.26 -1.79
C PHE A 63 -5.23 -8.68 -1.80
N GLN A 64 -4.62 -9.60 -1.03
CA GLN A 64 -5.16 -10.94 -0.83
C GLN A 64 -6.59 -10.91 -0.31
N GLU A 65 -6.89 -10.04 0.66
CA GLU A 65 -8.24 -9.87 1.18
C GLU A 65 -9.23 -9.46 0.08
N HIS A 66 -8.91 -8.42 -0.71
CA HIS A 66 -9.78 -7.97 -1.81
C HIS A 66 -9.97 -9.03 -2.90
N VAL A 67 -8.93 -9.82 -3.22
CA VAL A 67 -9.03 -10.94 -4.17
C VAL A 67 -10.00 -12.01 -3.65
N LEU A 68 -9.88 -12.37 -2.36
CA LEU A 68 -10.75 -13.36 -1.75
C LEU A 68 -12.20 -12.87 -1.65
N GLN A 69 -12.41 -11.59 -1.33
CA GLN A 69 -13.75 -10.98 -1.30
C GLN A 69 -14.39 -10.97 -2.69
N ALA A 70 -13.64 -10.56 -3.73
CA ALA A 70 -14.13 -10.60 -5.11
C ALA A 70 -14.44 -12.04 -5.56
N GLY A 71 -13.56 -12.99 -5.25
CA GLY A 71 -13.78 -14.41 -5.54
C GLY A 71 -15.02 -14.98 -4.85
N TYR A 72 -15.20 -14.68 -3.55
CA TYR A 72 -16.40 -15.06 -2.81
C TYR A 72 -17.66 -14.44 -3.43
N TRP A 73 -17.60 -13.16 -3.81
CA TRP A 73 -18.72 -12.42 -4.38
C TRP A 73 -19.20 -12.99 -5.72
N ILE A 74 -18.29 -13.48 -6.56
CA ILE A 74 -18.66 -14.14 -7.83
C ILE A 74 -19.59 -15.34 -7.58
N GLY A 75 -19.36 -16.10 -6.52
CA GLY A 75 -20.23 -17.22 -6.13
C GLY A 75 -21.47 -16.82 -5.33
N HIS A 76 -21.50 -15.61 -4.78
CA HIS A 76 -22.52 -15.15 -3.83
C HIS A 76 -22.93 -13.68 -4.06
N PRO A 77 -23.40 -13.30 -5.26
CA PRO A 77 -23.58 -11.88 -5.65
C PRO A 77 -24.69 -11.14 -4.87
N ASN A 78 -25.50 -11.85 -4.10
CA ASN A 78 -26.57 -11.29 -3.28
C ASN A 78 -26.33 -11.44 -1.77
N ALA A 79 -25.21 -12.06 -1.37
CA ALA A 79 -24.87 -12.21 0.04
C ALA A 79 -24.42 -10.86 0.64
N PRO A 80 -24.45 -10.69 1.97
CA PRO A 80 -23.78 -9.58 2.62
C PRO A 80 -22.28 -9.52 2.26
N ALA A 81 -21.68 -8.34 2.36
CA ALA A 81 -20.24 -8.20 2.22
C ALA A 81 -19.53 -9.19 3.14
N TRP A 82 -18.64 -9.99 2.57
CA TRP A 82 -17.90 -11.03 3.28
C TRP A 82 -16.47 -10.58 3.54
N MET A 83 -15.88 -11.12 4.59
CA MET A 83 -14.46 -11.06 4.84
C MET A 83 -13.95 -12.43 5.26
N THR A 84 -12.67 -12.64 5.06
CA THR A 84 -11.96 -13.76 5.67
C THR A 84 -12.02 -13.73 7.21
N PRO A 85 -11.74 -14.86 7.90
CA PRO A 85 -11.78 -14.93 9.37
C PRO A 85 -10.81 -13.96 10.08
N TRP A 86 -9.56 -13.87 9.61
CA TRP A 86 -8.57 -12.89 10.12
C TRP A 86 -8.98 -11.42 9.86
N GLY A 87 -9.53 -11.10 8.67
CA GLY A 87 -10.06 -9.77 8.37
C GLY A 87 -11.23 -9.39 9.29
N THR A 88 -12.19 -10.31 9.46
CA THR A 88 -13.31 -10.16 10.40
C THR A 88 -12.81 -9.96 11.84
N SER A 89 -11.82 -10.75 12.26
CA SER A 89 -11.20 -10.65 13.59
C SER A 89 -10.58 -9.26 13.81
N LEU A 90 -9.79 -8.77 12.86
CA LEU A 90 -9.19 -7.42 12.95
C LEU A 90 -10.25 -6.32 12.94
N ALA A 91 -11.28 -6.44 12.10
CA ALA A 91 -12.40 -5.50 12.07
C ALA A 91 -13.15 -5.48 13.41
N ASN A 92 -13.35 -6.63 14.04
CA ASN A 92 -13.95 -6.72 15.38
C ASN A 92 -13.05 -6.04 16.44
N GLY A 93 -11.73 -6.21 16.34
CA GLY A 93 -10.75 -5.54 17.20
C GLY A 93 -10.82 -4.01 17.07
N PHE A 94 -10.95 -3.49 15.84
CA PHE A 94 -11.20 -2.06 15.62
C PHE A 94 -12.61 -1.60 16.04
N GLY A 95 -13.60 -2.49 15.95
CA GLY A 95 -14.98 -2.22 16.37
C GLY A 95 -15.12 -1.87 17.85
N GLN A 96 -14.13 -2.22 18.68
CA GLN A 96 -14.08 -1.83 20.10
C GLN A 96 -14.05 -0.31 20.32
N VAL A 97 -13.66 0.47 19.29
CA VAL A 97 -13.71 1.94 19.35
C VAL A 97 -15.14 2.44 19.59
N ASN A 98 -16.15 1.79 18.99
CA ASN A 98 -17.56 2.10 19.24
C ASN A 98 -18.46 0.93 18.83
N HIS A 99 -18.92 0.17 19.82
CA HIS A 99 -19.81 -0.98 19.62
C HIS A 99 -21.18 -0.65 19.04
N ALA A 100 -21.65 0.59 19.19
CA ALA A 100 -22.92 1.03 18.62
C ALA A 100 -22.86 1.20 17.09
N LYS A 101 -21.68 1.06 16.48
CA LYS A 101 -21.43 1.30 15.06
C LYS A 101 -20.83 0.07 14.39
N PRO A 102 -21.67 -0.90 13.96
CA PRO A 102 -21.21 -2.22 13.52
C PRO A 102 -20.27 -2.17 12.31
N THR A 103 -20.34 -1.13 11.47
CA THR A 103 -19.45 -0.98 10.30
C THR A 103 -18.18 -0.21 10.61
N LEU A 104 -18.04 0.44 11.77
CA LEU A 104 -16.90 1.32 12.04
C LEU A 104 -15.57 0.55 12.04
N GLY A 105 -15.54 -0.65 12.64
CA GLY A 105 -14.33 -1.47 12.66
C GLY A 105 -13.82 -1.82 11.26
N MET A 106 -14.73 -2.07 10.33
CA MET A 106 -14.42 -2.30 8.91
C MET A 106 -13.81 -1.07 8.24
N GLU A 107 -14.40 0.10 8.45
CA GLU A 107 -13.88 1.33 7.85
C GLU A 107 -12.51 1.69 8.41
N ILE A 108 -12.28 1.52 9.72
CA ILE A 108 -10.96 1.71 10.34
C ILE A 108 -9.94 0.71 9.79
N LEU A 109 -10.31 -0.57 9.65
CA LEU A 109 -9.41 -1.59 9.10
C LEU A 109 -8.95 -1.21 7.69
N HIS A 110 -9.88 -0.83 6.82
CA HIS A 110 -9.52 -0.38 5.47
C HIS A 110 -8.68 0.90 5.51
N LEU A 111 -9.04 1.89 6.33
CA LEU A 111 -8.27 3.12 6.48
C LEU A 111 -6.81 2.82 6.86
N VAL A 112 -6.61 2.01 7.90
CA VAL A 112 -5.29 1.62 8.37
C VAL A 112 -4.53 0.84 7.29
N GLY A 113 -5.15 -0.14 6.63
CA GLY A 113 -4.53 -0.89 5.53
C GLY A 113 -4.09 0.00 4.36
N ASN A 114 -4.93 0.95 3.96
CA ASN A 114 -4.63 1.91 2.90
C ASN A 114 -3.49 2.87 3.28
N PHE A 115 -3.37 3.24 4.56
CA PHE A 115 -2.27 4.08 5.03
C PHE A 115 -0.93 3.34 5.10
N HIS A 116 -0.92 2.02 5.38
CA HIS A 116 0.29 1.21 5.22
C HIS A 116 0.73 1.17 3.76
N PHE A 117 -0.21 0.94 2.86
CA PHE A 117 0.09 0.89 1.43
C PHE A 117 0.61 2.24 0.90
N LEU A 118 -0.05 3.34 1.28
CA LEU A 118 0.38 4.69 0.94
C LEU A 118 1.79 4.99 1.47
N ALA A 119 2.12 4.57 2.70
CA ALA A 119 3.45 4.74 3.27
C ALA A 119 4.52 3.98 2.46
N GLY A 120 4.23 2.76 1.99
CA GLY A 120 5.13 2.00 1.11
C GLY A 120 5.42 2.72 -0.21
N LEU A 121 4.39 3.24 -0.87
CA LEU A 121 4.51 4.04 -2.09
C LEU A 121 5.26 5.36 -1.86
N ALA A 122 4.98 6.05 -0.75
CA ALA A 122 5.70 7.24 -0.33
C ALA A 122 7.19 6.92 -0.09
N GLY A 123 7.48 5.77 0.53
CA GLY A 123 8.84 5.24 0.67
C GLY A 123 9.57 5.16 -0.67
N VAL A 124 8.95 4.58 -1.71
CA VAL A 124 9.54 4.54 -3.06
C VAL A 124 9.76 5.95 -3.62
N ALA A 125 8.76 6.83 -3.53
CA ALA A 125 8.83 8.19 -4.07
C ALA A 125 9.92 9.04 -3.39
N LEU A 126 10.11 8.88 -2.07
CA LEU A 126 11.13 9.57 -1.29
C LEU A 126 12.52 8.98 -1.53
N LEU A 127 12.65 7.65 -1.56
CA LEU A 127 13.92 6.97 -1.82
C LEU A 127 14.49 7.35 -3.19
N THR A 128 13.61 7.57 -4.16
CA THR A 128 13.97 7.94 -5.53
C THR A 128 13.94 9.46 -5.78
N HIS A 129 13.77 10.28 -4.74
CA HIS A 129 13.52 11.73 -4.86
C HIS A 129 14.54 12.46 -5.75
N HIS A 130 15.84 12.17 -5.58
CA HIS A 130 16.95 12.77 -6.32
C HIS A 130 17.23 12.11 -7.67
N ALA A 131 16.68 10.93 -7.96
CA ALA A 131 16.81 10.26 -9.24
C ALA A 131 15.74 10.80 -10.21
N LEU A 132 15.89 12.04 -10.69
CA LEU A 132 14.82 12.76 -11.40
C LEU A 132 14.29 12.04 -12.65
N GLN A 133 15.16 11.32 -13.36
CA GLN A 133 14.83 10.54 -14.55
C GLN A 133 14.44 9.09 -14.26
N SER A 134 14.35 8.71 -12.99
CA SER A 134 13.99 7.36 -12.55
C SER A 134 12.55 7.02 -12.94
N LYS A 135 12.36 5.86 -13.57
CA LYS A 135 11.00 5.34 -13.79
C LYS A 135 10.36 4.94 -12.46
N ALA A 136 11.15 4.42 -11.52
CA ALA A 136 10.68 4.08 -10.18
C ALA A 136 10.07 5.30 -9.48
N ARG A 137 10.70 6.49 -9.60
CA ARG A 137 10.17 7.76 -9.10
C ARG A 137 8.82 8.11 -9.71
N ARG A 138 8.70 7.99 -11.04
CA ARG A 138 7.45 8.29 -11.75
C ARG A 138 6.31 7.40 -11.25
N TRP A 139 6.52 6.08 -11.20
CA TRP A 139 5.52 5.12 -10.73
C TRP A 139 5.20 5.31 -9.24
N GLY A 140 6.21 5.54 -8.40
CA GLY A 140 6.02 5.84 -6.97
C GLY A 140 5.16 7.07 -6.74
N ARG A 141 5.42 8.17 -7.45
CA ARG A 141 4.60 9.40 -7.35
C ARG A 141 3.17 9.20 -7.86
N MET A 142 3.00 8.47 -8.96
CA MET A 142 1.67 8.14 -9.47
C MET A 142 0.89 7.28 -8.47
N GLY A 143 1.55 6.32 -7.84
CA GLY A 143 0.98 5.51 -6.77
C GLY A 143 0.58 6.35 -5.56
N VAL A 144 1.46 7.24 -5.08
CA VAL A 144 1.12 8.16 -3.97
C VAL A 144 -0.11 9.00 -4.29
N LEU A 145 -0.25 9.48 -5.53
CA LEU A 145 -1.43 10.26 -5.94
C LEU A 145 -2.70 9.40 -5.94
N MET A 146 -2.68 8.27 -6.65
CA MET A 146 -3.85 7.38 -6.75
C MET A 146 -4.27 6.84 -5.38
N GLN A 147 -3.31 6.34 -4.61
CA GLN A 147 -3.53 5.81 -3.28
C GLN A 147 -3.87 6.91 -2.28
N GLY A 148 -3.40 8.14 -2.49
CA GLY A 148 -3.78 9.31 -1.71
C GLY A 148 -5.26 9.65 -1.89
N ILE A 149 -5.76 9.66 -3.13
CA ILE A 149 -7.19 9.88 -3.43
C ILE A 149 -8.04 8.77 -2.80
N HIS A 150 -7.65 7.51 -2.97
CA HIS A 150 -8.35 6.37 -2.38
C HIS A 150 -8.28 6.38 -0.84
N GLY A 151 -7.14 6.78 -0.26
CA GLY A 151 -6.98 6.95 1.18
C GLY A 151 -7.87 8.06 1.74
N LEU A 152 -8.02 9.19 1.02
CA LEU A 152 -8.94 10.26 1.39
C LEU A 152 -10.40 9.80 1.36
N GLU A 153 -10.77 8.94 0.41
CA GLU A 153 -12.08 8.29 0.42
C GLU A 153 -12.28 7.50 1.71
N HIS A 154 -11.32 6.67 2.13
CA HIS A 154 -11.43 5.93 3.39
C HIS A 154 -11.46 6.81 4.62
N VAL A 155 -10.77 7.95 4.62
CA VAL A 155 -10.93 8.96 5.67
C VAL A 155 -12.37 9.45 5.71
N ALA A 156 -12.96 9.81 4.56
CA ALA A 156 -14.34 10.27 4.48
C ALA A 156 -15.35 9.20 4.94
N LEU A 157 -15.21 7.95 4.48
CA LEU A 157 -16.04 6.82 4.90
C LEU A 157 -15.97 6.57 6.41
N THR A 158 -14.75 6.57 6.96
CA THR A 158 -14.52 6.31 8.39
C THR A 158 -15.07 7.44 9.23
N LEU A 159 -14.79 8.70 8.88
CA LEU A 159 -15.26 9.86 9.63
C LEU A 159 -16.78 9.99 9.55
N SER A 160 -17.41 9.73 8.40
CA SER A 160 -18.86 9.83 8.30
C SER A 160 -19.56 8.81 9.18
N VAL A 161 -19.09 7.55 9.20
CA VAL A 161 -19.59 6.52 10.13
C VAL A 161 -19.31 6.92 11.57
N LEU A 162 -18.09 7.36 11.88
CA LEU A 162 -17.70 7.80 13.23
C LEU A 162 -18.55 8.96 13.74
N LEU A 163 -19.01 9.86 12.88
CA LEU A 163 -19.89 10.99 13.21
C LEU A 163 -21.38 10.65 13.19
N GLY A 164 -21.76 9.42 12.79
CA GLY A 164 -23.14 8.91 12.89
C GLY A 164 -23.93 8.94 11.59
N SER A 165 -23.28 9.27 10.48
CA SER A 165 -23.86 9.14 9.14
C SER A 165 -23.63 7.73 8.57
N LYS A 166 -24.30 7.41 7.47
CA LYS A 166 -23.85 6.35 6.56
C LYS A 166 -22.44 6.64 6.03
N ALA A 167 -21.76 5.61 5.55
CA ALA A 167 -20.47 5.74 4.89
C ALA A 167 -20.64 6.62 3.62
N ILE A 168 -19.84 7.69 3.50
CA ILE A 168 -19.88 8.65 2.38
C ILE A 168 -18.53 8.63 1.67
N GLY A 169 -18.54 8.24 0.39
CA GLY A 169 -17.35 8.16 -0.47
C GLY A 169 -17.70 7.65 -1.86
N LEU A 170 -16.71 7.58 -2.77
CA LEU A 170 -16.93 7.16 -4.16
C LEU A 170 -17.57 5.77 -4.24
N SER A 171 -17.10 4.81 -3.44
CA SER A 171 -17.59 3.44 -3.27
C SER A 171 -19.01 3.33 -2.72
N THR A 172 -19.62 4.43 -2.30
CA THR A 172 -21.02 4.48 -1.85
C THR A 172 -21.85 5.43 -2.71
N ILE A 173 -21.27 5.93 -3.82
CA ILE A 173 -21.79 7.03 -4.64
C ILE A 173 -22.16 8.22 -3.72
N PHE A 174 -21.21 8.64 -2.89
CA PHE A 174 -21.38 9.70 -1.88
C PHE A 174 -22.55 9.44 -0.91
N GLY A 175 -22.73 8.16 -0.55
CA GLY A 175 -23.81 7.71 0.31
C GLY A 175 -25.16 7.56 -0.40
N LEU A 176 -25.28 7.74 -1.72
CA LEU A 176 -26.55 7.58 -2.43
C LEU A 176 -27.03 6.13 -2.53
N LEU A 177 -26.14 5.15 -2.32
CA LEU A 177 -26.51 3.74 -2.31
C LEU A 177 -27.04 3.31 -0.93
N ASP A 178 -28.26 2.79 -0.91
CA ASP A 178 -28.87 2.18 0.28
C ASP A 178 -28.25 0.82 0.62
N ALA A 179 -28.38 0.42 1.87
CA ALA A 179 -27.88 -0.87 2.34
C ALA A 179 -28.56 -2.03 1.59
N GLY A 180 -27.74 -2.92 1.02
CA GLY A 180 -28.21 -4.11 0.31
C GLY A 180 -27.25 -4.57 -0.80
N PRO A 181 -27.67 -5.55 -1.61
CA PRO A 181 -26.84 -6.15 -2.66
C PRO A 181 -26.23 -5.16 -3.65
N GLY A 182 -26.95 -4.09 -4.00
CA GLY A 182 -26.44 -3.04 -4.88
C GLY A 182 -25.23 -2.31 -4.31
N LEU A 183 -25.32 -1.86 -3.05
CA LEU A 183 -24.20 -1.24 -2.33
C LEU A 183 -23.03 -2.20 -2.19
N TRP A 184 -23.27 -3.44 -1.76
CA TRP A 184 -22.21 -4.42 -1.55
C TRP A 184 -21.48 -4.76 -2.85
N THR A 185 -22.23 -5.03 -3.94
CA THR A 185 -21.66 -5.31 -5.26
C THR A 185 -20.76 -4.16 -5.70
N PHE A 186 -21.27 -2.94 -5.65
CA PHE A 186 -20.51 -1.77 -6.09
C PHE A 186 -19.27 -1.53 -5.23
N ARG A 187 -19.39 -1.66 -3.89
CA ARG A 187 -18.25 -1.52 -2.97
C ARG A 187 -17.19 -2.59 -3.24
N VAL A 188 -17.56 -3.86 -3.35
CA VAL A 188 -16.60 -4.97 -3.59
C VAL A 188 -15.82 -4.73 -4.87
N TRP A 189 -16.51 -4.44 -5.98
CA TRP A 189 -15.83 -4.20 -7.26
C TRP A 189 -15.01 -2.92 -7.28
N TRP A 190 -15.49 -1.83 -6.66
CA TRP A 190 -14.76 -0.58 -6.56
C TRP A 190 -13.41 -0.77 -5.84
N HIS A 191 -13.44 -1.36 -4.64
CA HIS A 191 -12.22 -1.57 -3.87
C HIS A 191 -11.30 -2.60 -4.53
N PHE A 192 -11.85 -3.66 -5.12
CA PHE A 192 -11.06 -4.63 -5.88
C PHE A 192 -10.31 -3.96 -7.05
N LEU A 193 -11.00 -3.21 -7.90
CA LEU A 193 -10.38 -2.53 -9.04
C LEU A 193 -9.34 -1.50 -8.60
N ALA A 194 -9.65 -0.69 -7.58
CA ALA A 194 -8.69 0.25 -7.02
C ALA A 194 -7.44 -0.46 -6.50
N ASN A 195 -7.60 -1.57 -5.78
CA ASN A 195 -6.47 -2.34 -5.25
C ASN A 195 -5.66 -3.06 -6.34
N VAL A 196 -6.29 -3.58 -7.41
CA VAL A 196 -5.58 -4.15 -8.57
C VAL A 196 -4.71 -3.08 -9.24
N LEU A 197 -5.28 -1.90 -9.50
CA LEU A 197 -4.58 -0.79 -10.13
C LEU A 197 -3.44 -0.28 -9.25
N GLY A 198 -3.71 -0.04 -7.97
CA GLY A 198 -2.71 0.37 -6.99
C GLY A 198 -1.56 -0.65 -6.90
N THR A 199 -1.88 -1.93 -6.74
CA THR A 199 -0.89 -3.02 -6.65
C THR A 199 -0.04 -3.11 -7.90
N SER A 200 -0.63 -2.95 -9.08
CA SER A 200 0.09 -2.95 -10.35
C SER A 200 1.05 -1.76 -10.44
N ILE A 201 0.62 -0.56 -10.03
CA ILE A 201 1.49 0.63 -9.94
C ILE A 201 2.65 0.38 -8.98
N PHE A 202 2.38 -0.21 -7.81
CA PHE A 202 3.42 -0.49 -6.82
C PHE A 202 4.40 -1.54 -7.32
N ALA A 203 3.92 -2.63 -7.94
CA ALA A 203 4.75 -3.65 -8.54
C ALA A 203 5.67 -3.07 -9.63
N MET A 204 5.15 -2.18 -10.48
CA MET A 204 5.97 -1.48 -11.48
C MET A 204 7.00 -0.55 -10.82
N ALA A 205 6.62 0.15 -9.74
CA ALA A 205 7.54 0.99 -8.98
C ALA A 205 8.69 0.16 -8.37
N LEU A 206 8.38 -1.01 -7.80
CA LEU A 206 9.36 -1.95 -7.23
C LEU A 206 10.25 -2.57 -8.31
N TYR A 207 9.68 -2.97 -9.45
CA TYR A 207 10.42 -3.50 -10.59
C TYR A 207 11.47 -2.50 -11.07
N TYR A 208 11.07 -1.23 -11.28
CA TYR A 208 12.01 -0.20 -11.68
C TYR A 208 12.98 0.19 -10.56
N LEU A 209 12.55 0.18 -9.30
CA LEU A 209 13.42 0.42 -8.14
C LEU A 209 14.54 -0.62 -8.09
N TRP A 210 14.22 -1.89 -8.32
CA TRP A 210 15.19 -2.97 -8.41
C TRP A 210 16.12 -2.83 -9.63
N ARG A 211 15.56 -2.50 -10.79
CA ARG A 211 16.32 -2.33 -12.03
C ARG A 211 17.30 -1.16 -11.95
N GLU A 212 16.89 -0.07 -11.31
CA GLU A 212 17.66 1.18 -11.17
C GLU A 212 18.45 1.25 -9.84
N ARG A 213 18.47 0.14 -9.07
CA ARG A 213 19.00 0.10 -7.70
C ARG A 213 20.42 0.64 -7.58
N ALA A 214 21.30 0.33 -8.53
CA ALA A 214 22.70 0.77 -8.50
C ALA A 214 22.84 2.30 -8.56
N THR A 215 22.06 2.96 -9.43
CA THR A 215 22.02 4.41 -9.55
C THR A 215 21.43 5.06 -8.30
N ILE A 216 20.38 4.45 -7.75
CA ILE A 216 19.70 4.94 -6.55
C ILE A 216 20.63 4.81 -5.34
N THR A 217 21.26 3.66 -5.10
CA THR A 217 22.16 3.43 -3.97
C THR A 217 23.41 4.31 -4.01
N ALA A 218 23.97 4.54 -5.21
CA ALA A 218 25.12 5.42 -5.39
C ALA A 218 24.83 6.85 -4.90
N SER A 219 23.59 7.33 -5.06
CA SER A 219 23.18 8.67 -4.61
C SER A 219 23.23 8.83 -3.08
N TYR A 220 23.17 7.73 -2.32
CA TYR A 220 23.23 7.73 -0.85
C TYR A 220 24.62 7.37 -0.30
N GLY A 221 25.64 7.25 -1.15
CA GLY A 221 26.98 6.81 -0.75
C GLY A 221 27.02 5.35 -0.28
N VAL A 222 26.02 4.55 -0.64
CA VAL A 222 25.99 3.11 -0.35
C VAL A 222 26.77 2.38 -1.45
N SER A 223 28.09 2.31 -1.27
CA SER A 223 29.01 1.58 -2.14
C SER A 223 29.26 0.19 -1.55
N GLY A 224 28.83 -0.88 -2.23
CA GLY A 224 29.07 -2.25 -1.75
C GLY A 224 28.19 -3.37 -2.32
N LEU A 225 27.13 -3.06 -3.09
CA LEU A 225 26.39 -4.11 -3.79
C LEU A 225 27.24 -4.64 -4.96
N PRO A 226 27.33 -5.98 -5.16
CA PRO A 226 28.09 -6.54 -6.26
C PRO A 226 27.62 -5.92 -7.57
N ARG A 227 28.54 -5.31 -8.32
CA ARG A 227 28.26 -5.00 -9.72
C ARG A 227 27.96 -6.35 -10.37
N THR A 228 26.73 -6.57 -10.82
CA THR A 228 26.48 -7.56 -11.87
C THR A 228 27.26 -7.05 -13.07
N THR A 229 28.49 -7.53 -13.21
CA THR A 229 29.33 -7.33 -14.37
C THR A 229 28.60 -7.97 -15.53
N THR A 230 27.79 -7.19 -16.25
CA THR A 230 27.51 -7.52 -17.64
C THR A 230 28.87 -7.52 -18.32
N ALA A 231 29.38 -8.72 -18.58
CA ALA A 231 30.66 -8.93 -19.22
C ALA A 231 30.74 -8.05 -20.49
N PRO A 232 31.84 -7.32 -20.70
CA PRO A 232 32.04 -6.66 -21.97
C PRO A 232 32.05 -7.73 -23.06
N ALA A 233 31.29 -7.50 -24.13
CA ALA A 233 31.42 -8.27 -25.37
C ALA A 233 32.91 -8.30 -25.73
N GLY A 234 33.44 -9.51 -25.88
CA GLY A 234 34.84 -9.73 -26.19
C GLY A 234 35.28 -8.95 -27.43
N PRO A 235 36.58 -8.65 -27.56
CA PRO A 235 37.09 -7.97 -28.74
C PRO A 235 36.73 -8.78 -29.99
N VAL A 236 36.20 -8.12 -31.01
CA VAL A 236 36.10 -8.69 -32.35
C VAL A 236 37.53 -8.84 -32.86
N GLU A 237 38.07 -10.03 -32.69
CA GLU A 237 39.36 -10.45 -33.23
C GLU A 237 39.25 -10.54 -34.75
N GLY A 238 39.82 -9.57 -35.46
CA GLY A 238 39.71 -9.50 -36.92
C GLY A 238 40.27 -8.23 -37.56
N ALA A 239 41.35 -7.65 -37.02
CA ALA A 239 42.13 -6.65 -37.75
C ALA A 239 43.19 -7.37 -38.60
N VAL A 240 42.96 -7.41 -39.90
CA VAL A 240 43.89 -7.95 -40.92
C VAL A 240 45.15 -7.08 -40.96
N PRO A 241 46.37 -7.65 -40.91
CA PRO A 241 47.59 -6.86 -41.04
C PRO A 241 47.77 -6.38 -42.49
N ALA A 242 48.10 -5.09 -42.65
CA ALA A 242 48.57 -4.55 -43.92
C ALA A 242 49.94 -5.15 -44.27
N LEU A 243 50.07 -5.68 -45.49
CA LEU A 243 51.33 -6.15 -46.07
C LEU A 243 52.12 -4.96 -46.69
N PRO A 244 53.46 -5.08 -46.76
CA PRO A 244 54.40 -4.00 -47.07
C PRO A 244 54.34 -3.46 -48.50
#